data_AF-A0A1I5LY44-F1
#
_entry.id   AF-A0A1I5LY44-F1
#
_cell.length_a   1.000
_cell.length_b   1.000
_cell.length_c   1.000
_cell.angle_alpha   90.00
_cell.angle_beta   90.00
_cell.angle_gamma   90.00
#
_symmetry.space_group_name_H-M   'P 1'
#
loop_
_entity.id
_entity.type
_entity.pdbx_description
1 polymer ?
#
loop_
_entity_poly.entity_id
_entity_poly.type
_entity_poly.pdbx_seq_one_letter_code
_entity_poly.pdbx_strand_id
1 'polypeptide(L)' 'MLLVKQTIVQNLLLLLKKLVSQLYWIELLHRNKYIDDKQYQSIYNDAEELVKLLVHRCKKIDEQLCEDK' A
#
# COMPACT_ATOMS: atom_id res chain seq x y z
N MET A 1 -11.26 2.59 -22.66
CA MET A 1 -11.62 2.30 -21.25
C MET A 1 -10.70 1.25 -20.62
N LEU A 2 -10.46 0.10 -21.27
CA LEU A 2 -9.54 -0.96 -20.82
C LEU A 2 -8.10 -0.48 -20.49
N LEU A 3 -7.52 0.38 -21.31
CA LEU A 3 -6.17 0.92 -21.11
C LEU A 3 -6.04 1.75 -19.82
N VAL A 4 -7.09 2.51 -19.47
CA VAL A 4 -7.14 3.29 -18.22
C VAL A 4 -7.24 2.36 -17.01
N LYS A 5 -8.10 1.34 -17.08
CA LYS A 5 -8.22 0.33 -16.01
C LYS A 5 -6.89 -0.37 -15.75
N GLN A 6 -6.16 -0.79 -16.80
CA GLN A 6 -4.83 -1.41 -16.68
C GLN A 6 -3.79 -0.45 -16.06
N THR A 7 -3.74 0.81 -16.49
CA THR A 7 -2.83 1.81 -15.92
C THR A 7 -3.10 2.04 -14.42
N ILE A 8 -4.38 2.06 -14.00
CA ILE A 8 -4.73 2.20 -12.58
C ILE A 8 -4.21 1.01 -11.77
N VAL A 9 -4.40 -0.23 -12.24
CA VAL A 9 -3.89 -1.43 -11.56
C VAL A 9 -2.36 -1.38 -11.44
N GLN A 10 -1.65 -1.02 -12.52
CA GLN A 10 -0.19 -0.90 -12.49
C GLN A 10 0.28 0.17 -11.47
N ASN A 11 -0.38 1.32 -11.42
CA ASN A 11 -0.07 2.38 -10.47
C ASN A 11 -0.30 1.93 -9.02
N LEU A 12 -1.38 1.19 -8.75
CA LEU A 12 -1.67 0.64 -7.42
C LEU A 12 -0.60 -0.39 -6.99
N LEU A 13 -0.16 -1.27 -7.89
CA LEU A 13 0.92 -2.23 -7.61
C LEU A 13 2.25 -1.53 -7.32
N LEU A 14 2.57 -0.44 -8.03
CA LEU A 14 3.76 0.37 -7.75
C LEU A 14 3.68 1.04 -6.38
N LEU A 15 2.53 1.63 -6.04
CA LEU A 15 2.27 2.22 -4.72
C LEU A 15 2.43 1.20 -3.59
N LEU A 16 1.89 -0.02 -3.78
CA LEU A 16 2.00 -1.11 -2.81
C LEU A 16 3.47 -1.47 -2.54
N LYS A 17 4.27 -1.65 -3.61
CA LYS A 17 5.71 -1.91 -3.48
C LYS A 17 6.45 -0.80 -2.72
N LYS A 18 6.08 0.45 -2.98
CA LYS A 18 6.69 1.62 -2.33
C LYS A 18 6.34 1.69 -0.83
N LEU A 19 5.10 1.40 -0.47
CA LEU A 19 4.66 1.33 0.94
C LEU A 19 5.37 0.23 1.72
N VAL A 20 5.53 -0.97 1.14
CA VAL A 20 6.28 -2.07 1.78
C VAL A 20 7.74 -1.65 2.03
N SER A 21 8.36 -0.97 1.07
CA SER A 21 9.72 -0.44 1.27
C SER A 21 9.75 0.65 2.36
N GLN A 22 8.73 1.51 2.46
CA GLN A 22 8.65 2.53 3.51
C GLN A 22 8.46 1.93 4.91
N LEU A 23 7.67 0.86 5.05
CA LEU A 23 7.52 0.12 6.31
C LEU A 23 8.86 -0.39 6.83
N TYR A 24 9.71 -0.92 5.94
CA TYR A 24 11.07 -1.33 6.29
C TYR A 24 11.92 -0.17 6.81
N TRP A 25 11.84 1.01 6.18
CA TRP A 25 12.55 2.20 6.66
C TRP A 25 12.06 2.66 8.04
N ILE A 26 10.76 2.59 8.30
CA ILE A 26 10.17 2.92 9.61
C ILE A 26 10.68 1.95 10.69
N GLU A 27 10.75 0.65 10.38
CA GLU A 27 11.32 -0.36 11.28
C GLU A 27 12.82 -0.11 11.54
N LEU A 28 13.58 0.28 10.50
CA LEU A 28 14.99 0.61 10.65
C LEU A 28 15.18 1.86 11.54
N LEU A 29 14.34 2.88 11.39
CA LEU A 29 14.39 4.10 12.22
C LEU A 29 14.09 3.79 13.69
N HIS A 30 13.12 2.90 13.94
CA HIS A 30 12.79 2.42 15.28
C HIS A 30 13.96 1.64 15.90
N ARG A 31 14.57 0.70 15.16
CA ARG A 31 15.76 -0.06 15.60
C ARG A 31 16.95 0.85 15.95
N ASN A 32 17.11 1.97 15.25
CA ASN A 32 18.15 2.96 15.52
C ASN A 32 17.75 4.00 16.59
N LYS A 33 16.59 3.85 17.24
CA LYS A 33 16.06 4.75 18.28
C LYS A 33 15.88 6.21 17.84
N TYR A 34 15.63 6.44 16.55
CA TYR A 34 15.28 7.76 16.03
C TYR A 34 13.81 8.13 16.29
N ILE A 35 12.95 7.13 16.45
CA ILE A 35 11.52 7.27 16.74
C ILE A 35 11.16 6.46 17.98
N ASP A 36 10.26 6.99 18.80
CA ASP A 36 9.76 6.32 20.01
C ASP A 36 8.81 5.16 19.65
N ASP A 37 8.69 4.15 20.51
CA ASP A 37 7.77 3.02 20.33
C ASP A 37 6.33 3.47 20.02
N LYS A 38 5.86 4.54 20.68
CA LYS A 38 4.53 5.10 20.44
C LYS A 38 4.39 5.71 19.04
N GLN A 39 5.44 6.37 18.56
CA GLN A 39 5.46 6.96 17.21
C GLN A 39 5.55 5.89 16.15
N TYR A 40 6.42 4.89 16.35
CA TYR A 40 6.52 3.72 15.49
C TYR A 40 5.17 3.03 15.34
N GLN A 41 4.49 2.74 16.45
CA GLN A 41 3.24 2.00 16.41
C GLN A 41 2.09 2.78 15.76
N SER A 42 2.04 4.10 15.94
CA SER A 42 1.08 4.96 15.25
C SER A 42 1.30 4.95 13.72
N ILE A 43 2.53 5.21 13.29
CA ILE A 43 2.88 5.31 11.85
C ILE A 43 2.74 3.93 11.18
N TYR A 44 3.15 2.87 11.86
CA TYR A 44 3.06 1.51 11.34
C TYR A 44 1.61 1.07 11.16
N ASN A 45 0.73 1.34 12.14
CA ASN A 45 -0.70 1.06 12.01
C ASN A 45 -1.34 1.82 10.83
N ASP A 46 -1.05 3.12 10.69
CA ASP A 46 -1.59 3.92 9.59
C ASP A 46 -1.12 3.39 8.22
N ALA A 47 0.16 3.03 8.11
CA ALA A 47 0.73 2.46 6.89
C ALA A 47 0.16 1.06 6.58
N GLU A 48 -0.11 0.23 7.60
CA GLU A 48 -0.76 -1.07 7.43
C GLU A 48 -2.21 -0.93 6.92
N GLU A 49 -2.97 0.01 7.48
CA GLU A 49 -4.33 0.32 7.02
C GLU A 49 -4.35 0.82 5.58
N LEU A 50 -3.38 1.68 5.19
CA LEU A 50 -3.22 2.11 3.80
C LEU A 50 -2.96 0.94 2.84
N VAL A 51 -2.15 -0.04 3.25
CA VAL A 51 -1.91 -1.25 2.46
C VAL A 51 -3.19 -2.06 2.29
N LYS A 52 -3.97 -2.27 3.37
CA LYS A 52 -5.25 -3.00 3.32
C LYS A 52 -6.24 -2.31 2.36
N LEU A 53 -6.37 -0.99 2.45
CA LEU A 53 -7.25 -0.20 1.58
C LEU A 53 -6.85 -0.30 0.11
N LEU A 54 -5.54 -0.22 -0.19
CA LEU A 54 -5.05 -0.35 -1.56
C LEU A 54 -5.24 -1.75 -2.12
N VAL A 55 -5.01 -2.80 -1.32
CA VAL A 55 -5.28 -4.19 -1.73
C VAL A 55 -6.76 -4.41 -2.00
N HIS A 56 -7.63 -3.92 -1.13
CA HIS A 56 -9.08 -4.02 -1.32
C HIS A 56 -9.53 -3.30 -2.60
N ARG A 57 -9.02 -2.08 -2.82
CA ARG A 57 -9.30 -1.33 -4.05
C ARG A 57 -8.79 -2.04 -5.30
N CYS A 58 -7.59 -2.64 -5.24
CA CYS A 58 -7.00 -3.37 -6.35
C CYS A 58 -7.86 -4.59 -6.74
N LYS A 59 -8.30 -5.38 -5.76
CA LYS A 59 -9.21 -6.52 -5.98
C LYS A 59 -10.51 -6.10 -6.65
N LYS A 60 -11.13 -5.02 -6.15
CA LYS A 60 -12.40 -4.52 -6.70
C LYS A 60 -12.28 -4.07 -8.16
N ILE A 61 -11.14 -3.47 -8.53
CA ILE A 61 -10.88 -3.05 -9.92
C ILE A 61 -10.62 -4.25 -10.82
N ASP A 62 -9.97 -5.30 -10.30
CA ASP A 62 -9.74 -6.55 -11.02
C ASP A 62 -11.04 -7.32 -11.28
N GLU A 63 -11.94 -7.38 -10.29
CA GLU A 63 -13.31 -7.93 -10.45
C GLU A 63 -14.10 -7.15 -11.52
N GLN A 64 -14.04 -5.83 -11.50
CA GLN A 64 -14.67 -4.95 -12.52
C GLN A 64 -13.99 -5.00 -13.91
N LEU A 65 -12.81 -5.62 -14.03
CA LEU A 65 -12.18 -5.95 -15.30
C LEU A 65 -12.68 -7.30 -15.84
N CYS A 66 -13.15 -8.19 -14.96
CA CYS A 66 -13.67 -9.50 -15.30
C CYS A 66 -15.14 -9.45 -15.75
N GLU A 67 -15.96 -8.56 -15.17
CA GLU A 67 -17.37 -8.38 -15.56
C GLU A 67 -17.57 -7.63 -16.90
N ASP A 68 -16.55 -6.92 -17.38
CA ASP A 68 -16.57 -6.17 -18.65
C ASP A 68 -16.11 -7.02 -19.86
N LYS A 69 -16.02 -8.36 -19.71
CA LYS A 69 -15.61 -9.31 -20.77
C LYS A 69 -16.76 -10.14 -21.33
#